data_AF-A0A7V6ZLD2-F1
#
_entry.id   AF-A0A7V6ZLD2-F1
#
_cell.length_a   1.000
_cell.length_b   1.000
_cell.length_c   1.000
_cell.angle_alpha   90.00
_cell.angle_beta   90.00
_cell.angle_gamma   90.00
#
_symmetry.space_group_name_H-M   'P 1'
#
loop_
_entity.id
_entity.type
_entity.pdbx_description
1 polymer ?
#
loop_
_entity_poly.entity_id
_entity_poly.type
_entity_poly.pdbx_seq_one_letter_code
_entity_poly.pdbx_strand_id
1 'polypeptide(L)'
;MTRLTIAAALAAGMPIFAACAQEAPSLMSPIPSAGKAAPAEKAKGGRNKVSAGRGVEFRLGRDNGADTAVDPTKTASVATPAASSAAPRVRPRVKATARKETIGLPESTPDVVAHESQGSPGSYDTIIARYALTYGVPVPLAHAVIRVESNYRAGARGSAGEIGLMQIKPATARMMGYGGSVKGLFDPETNVRYGMKYLAMAHDLGRGDTCGTILRYNAGHAARRMNPVSAAYCAKVKRHLAGG
;
A
#
# COMPACT_ATOMS: atom_id res chain seq x y z
N MET A 1 22.86 16.98 -70.94
CA MET A 1 23.38 17.09 -69.57
C MET A 1 22.31 17.77 -68.72
N THR A 2 21.40 16.99 -68.14
CA THR A 2 20.19 17.49 -67.47
C THR A 2 20.49 17.66 -65.98
N ARG A 3 20.47 18.90 -65.47
CA ARG A 3 20.63 19.20 -64.05
C ARG A 3 19.28 19.08 -63.34
N LEU A 4 19.23 18.19 -62.35
CA LEU A 4 18.11 17.95 -61.45
C LEU A 4 18.25 18.89 -60.24
N THR A 5 17.29 19.79 -60.05
CA THR A 5 17.16 20.61 -58.83
C THR A 5 15.94 20.14 -58.04
N ILE A 6 16.19 19.59 -56.86
CA ILE A 6 15.17 19.21 -55.87
C ILE A 6 14.92 20.44 -55.00
N ALA A 7 13.69 20.96 -55.02
CA ALA A 7 13.22 21.96 -54.06
C ALA A 7 12.25 21.27 -53.08
N ALA A 8 12.63 21.25 -51.82
CA ALA A 8 11.78 20.87 -50.70
C ALA A 8 10.88 22.04 -50.32
N ALA A 9 9.60 21.78 -50.06
CA ALA A 9 8.69 22.73 -49.42
C ALA A 9 7.91 22.04 -48.30
N LEU A 10 8.09 22.58 -47.09
CA LEU A 10 7.39 22.29 -45.84
C LEU A 10 6.06 23.05 -45.80
N ALA A 11 4.96 22.39 -45.40
CA ALA A 11 3.76 23.01 -44.80
C ALA A 11 2.98 21.87 -44.10
N ALA A 12 2.92 21.75 -42.77
CA ALA A 12 2.24 22.58 -41.76
C ALA A 12 0.70 22.61 -41.90
N GLY A 13 -0.03 22.13 -40.89
CA GLY A 13 -1.44 22.49 -40.66
C GLY A 13 -2.35 21.35 -40.17
N MET A 14 -2.88 21.48 -38.95
CA MET A 14 -3.62 20.50 -38.15
C MET A 14 -5.10 20.34 -38.57
N PRO A 15 -5.75 19.18 -38.30
CA PRO A 15 -7.20 19.04 -38.42
C PRO A 15 -7.95 19.68 -37.24
N ILE A 16 -8.90 20.56 -37.60
CA ILE A 16 -9.89 21.20 -36.73
C ILE A 16 -10.91 20.14 -36.29
N PHE A 17 -10.90 19.74 -35.02
CA PHE A 17 -12.03 19.03 -34.41
C PHE A 17 -13.03 20.04 -33.87
N ALA A 18 -14.23 20.04 -34.46
CA ALA A 18 -15.38 20.80 -33.99
C ALA A 18 -15.85 20.27 -32.63
N ALA A 19 -15.82 21.15 -31.63
CA ALA A 19 -16.42 20.93 -30.32
C ALA A 19 -17.95 21.07 -30.42
N CYS A 20 -18.68 20.03 -30.04
CA CYS A 20 -20.11 20.12 -29.75
C CYS A 20 -20.25 20.42 -28.24
N ALA A 21 -20.57 21.66 -27.91
CA ALA A 21 -21.01 22.07 -26.59
C ALA A 21 -22.52 21.79 -26.47
N GLN A 22 -22.93 21.08 -25.42
CA GLN A 22 -24.33 21.03 -25.00
C GLN A 22 -24.41 21.46 -23.54
N GLU A 23 -25.16 22.56 -23.36
CA GLU A 23 -25.59 23.22 -22.14
C GLU A 23 -26.12 22.27 -21.06
N ALA A 24 -25.74 22.51 -19.80
CA ALA A 24 -26.40 21.96 -18.62
C ALA A 24 -27.11 23.10 -17.86
N PRO A 25 -28.39 22.94 -17.47
CA PRO A 25 -29.10 23.97 -16.72
C PRO A 25 -28.75 23.98 -15.23
N SER A 26 -28.43 25.17 -14.75
CA SER A 26 -28.28 25.59 -13.36
C SER A 26 -29.55 25.38 -12.54
N LEU A 27 -29.46 24.70 -11.40
CA LEU A 27 -30.39 24.85 -10.29
C LEU A 27 -29.62 24.99 -8.96
N MET A 28 -29.46 26.25 -8.59
CA MET A 28 -29.04 26.77 -7.30
C MET A 28 -30.18 26.61 -6.29
N SER A 29 -29.90 26.03 -5.12
CA SER A 29 -30.75 26.15 -3.93
C SER A 29 -29.91 26.61 -2.73
N PRO A 30 -30.41 27.57 -1.92
CA PRO A 30 -29.64 28.21 -0.86
C PRO A 30 -29.52 27.35 0.42
N ILE A 31 -28.35 27.42 1.04
CA ILE A 31 -28.04 26.89 2.38
C ILE A 31 -28.51 27.92 3.43
N PRO A 32 -29.37 27.57 4.40
CA PRO A 32 -29.66 28.45 5.52
C PRO A 32 -28.52 28.49 6.55
N SER A 33 -28.36 29.70 7.08
CA SER A 33 -27.28 30.24 7.90
C SER A 33 -27.27 29.77 9.36
N ALA A 34 -26.05 29.68 9.90
CA ALA A 34 -25.61 29.90 11.28
C ALA A 34 -26.62 29.67 12.44
N GLY A 35 -26.46 28.53 13.11
CA GLY A 35 -26.95 28.28 14.46
C GLY A 35 -25.84 28.47 15.51
N LYS A 36 -26.12 29.33 16.48
CA LYS A 36 -25.27 29.89 17.55
C LYS A 36 -24.45 28.88 18.37
N ALA A 37 -23.24 29.32 18.72
CA ALA A 37 -22.43 28.81 19.82
C ALA A 37 -23.02 29.21 21.19
N ALA A 38 -22.88 28.33 22.18
CA ALA A 38 -23.09 28.57 23.61
C ALA A 38 -22.19 27.59 24.43
N PRO A 39 -21.86 27.89 25.70
CA PRO A 39 -20.47 28.00 26.15
C PRO A 39 -19.91 26.80 26.93
N ALA A 40 -18.57 26.83 27.06
CA ALA A 40 -17.76 25.95 27.89
C ALA A 40 -18.03 26.13 29.40
N GLU A 41 -18.23 25.01 30.09
CA GLU A 41 -18.32 24.94 31.55
C GLU A 41 -16.95 24.64 32.17
N LYS A 42 -16.60 25.41 33.21
CA LYS A 42 -15.37 25.30 34.01
C LYS A 42 -15.44 24.09 34.96
N ALA A 43 -14.42 23.24 34.92
CA ALA A 43 -14.10 22.36 36.06
C ALA A 43 -12.76 22.76 36.68
N LYS A 44 -12.81 23.05 37.99
CA LYS A 44 -11.72 23.43 38.87
C LYS A 44 -10.85 22.24 39.26
N GLY A 45 -9.57 22.52 39.53
CA GLY A 45 -8.91 22.05 40.76
C GLY A 45 -8.01 20.84 40.63
N GLY A 46 -6.70 21.04 40.86
CA GLY A 46 -5.74 19.95 41.02
C GLY A 46 -4.29 20.40 40.96
N ARG A 47 -3.87 21.33 41.84
CA ARG A 47 -2.45 21.67 42.04
C ARG A 47 -1.79 20.51 42.77
N ASN A 48 -0.84 19.82 42.12
CA ASN A 48 0.10 18.96 42.83
C ASN A 48 1.52 19.53 42.67
N LYS A 49 2.12 19.86 43.81
CA LYS A 49 3.49 20.34 43.94
C LYS A 49 4.44 19.17 43.70
N VAL A 50 5.49 19.36 42.91
CA VAL A 50 6.70 18.54 42.97
C VAL A 50 7.89 19.47 43.16
N SER A 51 8.65 19.14 44.21
CA SER A 51 9.83 19.85 44.71
C SER A 51 10.99 19.89 43.73
N ALA A 52 11.78 20.93 43.93
CA ALA A 52 13.09 21.22 43.36
C ALA A 52 14.09 20.04 43.45
N GLY A 53 14.96 19.98 42.45
CA GLY A 53 16.11 19.09 42.43
C GLY A 53 17.14 19.50 41.38
N ARG A 54 17.97 20.48 41.75
CA ARG A 54 19.40 20.71 41.40
C ARG A 54 19.84 20.52 39.95
N GLY A 55 20.30 21.64 39.39
CA GLY A 55 21.09 21.67 38.17
C GLY A 55 22.46 21.00 38.33
N VAL A 56 22.94 20.46 37.22
CA VAL A 56 24.35 20.21 36.95
C VAL A 56 24.59 20.65 35.51
N GLU A 57 25.27 21.79 35.35
CA GLU A 57 25.90 22.19 34.10
C GLU A 57 26.89 21.10 33.68
N PHE A 58 26.80 20.62 32.44
CA PHE A 58 27.86 19.83 31.83
C PHE A 58 28.40 20.56 30.60
N ARG A 59 29.72 20.68 30.61
CA ARG A 59 30.56 21.57 29.83
C ARG A 59 30.50 21.30 28.33
N LEU A 60 30.58 22.39 27.58
CA LEU A 60 30.94 22.42 26.16
C LEU A 60 32.33 21.79 25.96
N GLY A 61 32.37 20.63 25.31
CA GLY A 61 33.56 20.04 24.73
C GLY A 61 33.67 20.45 23.26
N ARG A 62 34.79 21.08 22.93
CA ARG A 62 35.20 21.59 21.63
C ARG A 62 36.26 20.66 21.08
N ASP A 63 36.01 20.07 19.92
CA ASP A 63 37.02 19.37 19.11
C ASP A 63 36.93 19.88 17.66
N ASN A 64 38.09 20.35 17.19
CA ASN A 64 38.32 20.94 15.88
C ASN A 64 38.83 19.86 14.91
N GLY A 65 38.48 20.03 13.62
CA GLY A 65 39.39 19.87 12.47
C GLY A 65 39.76 18.45 12.06
N ALA A 66 39.37 18.03 10.85
CA ALA A 66 40.21 18.07 9.63
C ALA A 66 40.88 16.70 9.43
N ASP A 67 41.04 16.08 8.27
CA ASP A 67 40.68 16.27 6.87
C ASP A 67 40.82 14.84 6.28
N THR A 68 40.12 14.50 5.20
CA THR A 68 40.70 13.72 4.07
C THR A 68 39.69 13.58 2.93
N ALA A 69 39.93 14.45 1.94
CA ALA A 69 39.90 14.22 0.50
C ALA A 69 39.10 13.04 -0.09
N VAL A 70 38.15 13.45 -0.94
CA VAL A 70 37.63 12.75 -2.12
C VAL A 70 38.71 12.55 -3.21
N ASP A 71 38.68 11.42 -3.92
CA ASP A 71 39.08 11.33 -5.33
C ASP A 71 38.27 10.24 -6.07
N PRO A 72 37.63 10.54 -7.23
CA PRO A 72 36.88 9.58 -8.04
C PRO A 72 37.59 9.17 -9.34
N THR A 73 37.67 7.86 -9.62
CA THR A 73 37.98 7.32 -10.96
C THR A 73 37.36 5.92 -11.10
N LYS A 74 36.28 5.78 -11.88
CA LYS A 74 36.24 5.31 -13.29
C LYS A 74 36.66 3.84 -13.47
N THR A 75 35.70 2.95 -13.75
CA THR A 75 35.52 2.28 -15.07
C THR A 75 34.52 1.13 -14.98
N ALA A 76 33.64 1.08 -15.98
CA ALA A 76 32.75 -0.03 -16.29
C ALA A 76 33.54 -1.23 -16.85
N SER A 77 33.02 -2.45 -16.67
CA SER A 77 33.12 -3.44 -17.73
C SER A 77 32.03 -4.52 -17.66
N VAL A 78 31.63 -4.91 -18.86
CA VAL A 78 30.52 -5.75 -19.29
C VAL A 78 30.90 -7.22 -19.19
N ALA A 79 29.94 -8.08 -18.82
CA ALA A 79 29.99 -9.50 -19.19
C ALA A 79 28.58 -10.10 -19.27
N THR A 80 28.13 -10.33 -20.50
CA THR A 80 27.09 -11.32 -20.88
C THR A 80 27.79 -12.67 -21.11
N PRO A 81 27.16 -13.80 -20.81
CA PRO A 81 26.72 -14.71 -21.88
C PRO A 81 25.32 -15.30 -21.59
N ALA A 82 24.42 -15.32 -22.57
CA ALA A 82 24.23 -16.36 -23.60
C ALA A 82 23.36 -17.55 -23.14
N ALA A 83 22.40 -17.87 -23.99
CA ALA A 83 21.29 -18.80 -23.83
C ALA A 83 21.68 -20.29 -23.87
N SER A 84 20.83 -21.15 -23.32
CA SER A 84 20.54 -22.52 -23.82
C SER A 84 19.36 -23.11 -23.02
N SER A 85 18.15 -23.23 -23.57
CA SER A 85 17.63 -24.45 -24.23
C SER A 85 17.65 -25.71 -23.35
N ALA A 86 16.47 -26.18 -22.93
CA ALA A 86 15.94 -27.52 -23.24
C ALA A 86 14.90 -27.99 -22.20
N ALA A 87 13.65 -28.13 -22.63
CA ALA A 87 12.67 -28.99 -21.97
C ALA A 87 12.97 -30.46 -22.33
N PRO A 88 12.55 -31.41 -21.48
CA PRO A 88 11.69 -32.45 -22.03
C PRO A 88 10.46 -32.75 -21.15
N ARG A 89 9.33 -32.87 -21.84
CA ARG A 89 8.11 -33.52 -21.37
C ARG A 89 8.39 -35.00 -21.12
N VAL A 90 7.96 -35.52 -19.98
CA VAL A 90 7.62 -36.94 -19.81
C VAL A 90 6.32 -37.05 -19.01
N ARG A 91 5.26 -37.50 -19.69
CA ARG A 91 4.13 -38.28 -19.14
C ARG A 91 4.30 -39.67 -19.75
N PRO A 92 4.03 -40.79 -19.06
CA PRO A 92 2.68 -41.22 -18.67
C PRO A 92 2.70 -41.89 -17.26
N ARG A 93 1.66 -42.41 -16.61
CA ARG A 93 0.60 -43.31 -17.04
C ARG A 93 -0.37 -43.48 -15.86
N VAL A 94 -1.66 -43.33 -16.14
CA VAL A 94 -2.78 -43.72 -15.28
C VAL A 94 -2.76 -45.22 -14.99
N LYS A 95 -3.04 -45.60 -13.74
CA LYS A 95 -3.76 -46.84 -13.42
C LYS A 95 -4.83 -46.53 -12.37
N ALA A 96 -6.08 -46.57 -12.84
CA ALA A 96 -7.25 -46.70 -11.99
C ALA A 96 -7.33 -48.14 -11.48
N THR A 97 -7.51 -48.32 -10.19
CA THR A 97 -8.11 -49.53 -9.63
C THR A 97 -9.12 -49.09 -8.59
N ALA A 98 -10.38 -49.19 -8.96
CA ALA A 98 -11.50 -49.17 -8.04
C ALA A 98 -11.38 -50.36 -7.08
N ARG A 99 -11.47 -50.10 -5.78
CA ARG A 99 -12.01 -51.06 -4.81
C ARG A 99 -13.02 -50.35 -3.94
N LYS A 100 -14.24 -50.83 -4.06
CA LYS A 100 -15.40 -50.56 -3.24
C LYS A 100 -15.31 -51.56 -2.09
N GLU A 101 -15.12 -51.08 -0.87
CA GLU A 101 -15.33 -51.92 0.31
C GLU A 101 -15.94 -51.06 1.42
N THR A 102 -17.12 -51.52 1.82
CA THR A 102 -18.01 -50.97 2.83
C THR A 102 -17.57 -51.47 4.21
N ILE A 103 -18.00 -50.76 5.24
CA ILE A 103 -18.11 -51.15 6.67
C ILE A 103 -17.05 -50.49 7.56
N GLY A 104 -17.54 -49.68 8.50
CA GLY A 104 -16.79 -49.23 9.67
C GLY A 104 -17.04 -47.76 9.97
N LEU A 105 -18.06 -47.49 10.78
CA LEU A 105 -18.17 -46.23 11.53
C LEU A 105 -17.22 -46.35 12.73
N PRO A 106 -16.17 -45.52 12.83
CA PRO A 106 -15.70 -45.08 14.13
C PRO A 106 -16.06 -43.61 14.32
N GLU A 107 -16.84 -43.39 15.36
CA GLU A 107 -17.03 -42.12 16.03
C GLU A 107 -15.66 -41.62 16.54
N SER A 108 -15.10 -40.65 15.84
CA SER A 108 -14.01 -39.83 16.37
C SER A 108 -14.22 -38.42 15.83
N THR A 109 -14.71 -37.55 16.70
CA THR A 109 -14.76 -36.10 16.48
C THR A 109 -13.39 -35.62 16.03
N PRO A 110 -13.23 -34.99 14.85
CA PRO A 110 -12.06 -34.17 14.67
C PRO A 110 -12.27 -32.96 15.57
N ASP A 111 -11.46 -32.86 16.63
CA ASP A 111 -11.15 -31.58 17.23
C ASP A 111 -10.82 -30.62 16.08
N VAL A 112 -11.78 -29.74 15.76
CA VAL A 112 -11.60 -28.67 14.79
C VAL A 112 -10.73 -27.61 15.45
N VAL A 113 -9.46 -27.94 15.66
CA VAL A 113 -8.41 -26.93 15.71
C VAL A 113 -8.42 -26.27 14.35
N ALA A 114 -9.09 -25.13 14.28
CA ALA A 114 -9.08 -24.22 13.16
C ALA A 114 -7.61 -23.89 12.85
N HIS A 115 -7.03 -24.60 11.89
CA HIS A 115 -5.78 -24.20 11.28
C HIS A 115 -6.04 -22.81 10.70
N GLU A 116 -5.50 -21.78 11.36
CA GLU A 116 -5.44 -20.43 10.79
C GLU A 116 -4.85 -20.58 9.39
N SER A 117 -5.68 -20.38 8.37
CA SER A 117 -5.25 -20.50 6.98
C SER A 117 -4.26 -19.36 6.72
N GLN A 118 -2.98 -19.65 6.92
CA GLN A 118 -1.89 -18.85 6.42
C GLN A 118 -2.02 -18.92 4.90
N GLY A 119 -2.71 -17.94 4.30
CA GLY A 119 -2.82 -17.84 2.86
C GLY A 119 -1.42 -17.65 2.32
N SER A 120 -0.95 -18.62 1.53
CA SER A 120 0.28 -18.42 0.77
C SER A 120 0.12 -17.15 -0.09
N PRO A 121 1.18 -16.35 -0.34
CA PRO A 121 1.07 -15.11 -1.12
C PRO A 121 0.21 -15.23 -2.39
N GLY A 122 0.26 -16.39 -3.06
CA GLY A 122 -0.52 -16.69 -4.27
C GLY A 122 -2.04 -16.83 -4.10
N SER A 123 -2.57 -17.05 -2.89
CA SER A 123 -4.02 -17.26 -2.70
C SER A 123 -4.84 -15.99 -2.90
N TYR A 124 -4.19 -14.81 -2.87
CA TYR A 124 -4.86 -13.52 -2.98
C TYR A 124 -4.39 -12.68 -4.18
N ASP A 125 -3.49 -13.20 -5.03
CA ASP A 125 -2.91 -12.46 -6.16
C ASP A 125 -3.98 -11.84 -7.06
N THR A 126 -5.01 -12.61 -7.42
CA THR A 126 -6.09 -12.14 -8.30
C THR A 126 -6.83 -10.95 -7.69
N ILE A 127 -7.17 -10.99 -6.40
CA ILE A 127 -7.93 -9.91 -5.75
C ILE A 127 -7.04 -8.69 -5.51
N ILE A 128 -5.78 -8.89 -5.14
CA ILE A 128 -4.80 -7.82 -4.93
C ILE A 128 -4.53 -7.10 -6.24
N ALA A 129 -4.20 -7.83 -7.31
CA ALA A 129 -3.94 -7.26 -8.62
C ALA A 129 -5.16 -6.52 -9.16
N ARG A 130 -6.36 -7.11 -9.05
CA ARG A 130 -7.60 -6.46 -9.50
C ARG A 130 -7.82 -5.11 -8.83
N TYR A 131 -7.75 -5.03 -7.51
CA TYR A 131 -8.00 -3.77 -6.80
C TYR A 131 -6.86 -2.78 -6.94
N ALA A 132 -5.60 -3.25 -6.99
CA ALA A 132 -4.46 -2.39 -7.25
C ALA A 132 -4.61 -1.70 -8.61
N LEU A 133 -4.93 -2.46 -9.67
CA LEU A 133 -5.20 -1.92 -11.00
C LEU A 133 -6.43 -1.00 -11.03
N THR A 134 -7.53 -1.40 -10.37
CA THR A 134 -8.75 -0.59 -10.29
C THR A 134 -8.51 0.79 -9.69
N TYR A 135 -7.63 0.88 -8.69
CA TYR A 135 -7.37 2.13 -7.96
C TYR A 135 -6.04 2.80 -8.32
N GLY A 136 -5.31 2.31 -9.33
CA GLY A 136 -4.06 2.94 -9.78
C GLY A 136 -2.86 2.77 -8.85
N VAL A 137 -2.85 1.73 -8.01
CA VAL A 137 -1.69 1.38 -7.16
C VAL A 137 -0.80 0.38 -7.89
N PRO A 138 0.53 0.56 -7.93
CA PRO A 138 1.43 -0.45 -8.47
C PRO A 138 1.26 -1.80 -7.75
N VAL A 139 0.99 -2.87 -8.49
CA VAL A 139 0.80 -4.22 -7.94
C VAL A 139 1.96 -4.65 -7.01
N PRO A 140 3.25 -4.40 -7.33
CA PRO A 140 4.35 -4.71 -6.42
C PRO A 140 4.25 -3.97 -5.07
N LEU A 141 3.82 -2.71 -5.09
CA LEU A 141 3.63 -1.91 -3.86
C LEU A 141 2.50 -2.47 -3.01
N ALA A 142 1.38 -2.86 -3.63
CA ALA A 142 0.27 -3.51 -2.94
C ALA A 142 0.69 -4.79 -2.22
N HIS A 143 1.42 -5.68 -2.91
CA HIS A 143 1.96 -6.90 -2.30
C HIS A 143 2.95 -6.61 -1.17
N ALA A 144 3.83 -5.61 -1.34
CA ALA A 144 4.78 -5.22 -0.31
C ALA A 144 4.08 -4.70 0.95
N VAL A 145 3.05 -3.87 0.80
CA VAL A 145 2.23 -3.38 1.92
C VAL A 145 1.52 -4.54 2.63
N ILE A 146 0.79 -5.39 1.91
CA ILE A 146 0.07 -6.53 2.51
C ILE A 146 1.01 -7.47 3.26
N ARG A 147 2.21 -7.69 2.72
CA ARG A 147 3.22 -8.52 3.37
C ARG A 147 3.69 -7.92 4.69
N VAL A 148 3.90 -6.60 4.76
CA VAL A 148 4.28 -5.92 6.01
C VAL A 148 3.13 -5.87 7.01
N GLU A 149 1.90 -5.66 6.55
CA GLU A 149 0.73 -5.52 7.42
C GLU A 149 0.32 -6.82 8.11
N SER A 150 0.20 -7.90 7.35
CA SER A 150 -0.36 -9.16 7.88
C SER A 150 0.44 -10.39 7.51
N ASN A 151 1.44 -10.26 6.63
CA ASN A 151 2.05 -11.40 5.96
C ASN A 151 0.99 -12.34 5.35
N TYR A 152 -0.01 -11.76 4.68
CA TYR A 152 -1.12 -12.48 4.03
C TYR A 152 -2.08 -13.22 4.99
N ARG A 153 -2.13 -12.83 6.26
CA ARG A 153 -3.07 -13.38 7.25
C ARG A 153 -4.41 -12.64 7.22
N ALA A 154 -5.40 -13.21 6.54
CA ALA A 154 -6.75 -12.65 6.48
C ALA A 154 -7.44 -12.58 7.85
N GLY A 155 -7.09 -13.48 8.78
CA GLY A 155 -7.57 -13.47 10.17
C GLY A 155 -6.85 -12.49 11.11
N ALA A 156 -5.84 -11.74 10.63
CA ALA A 156 -5.02 -10.91 11.49
C ALA A 156 -5.82 -9.78 12.15
N ARG A 157 -5.53 -9.52 13.43
CA ARG A 157 -6.04 -8.37 14.17
C ARG A 157 -4.89 -7.65 14.88
N GLY A 158 -4.72 -6.37 14.58
CA GLY A 158 -3.72 -5.51 15.20
C GLY A 158 -4.12 -5.07 16.60
N SER A 159 -3.14 -4.64 17.38
CA SER A 159 -3.34 -4.19 18.77
C SER A 159 -4.16 -2.90 18.88
N ALA A 160 -4.19 -2.07 17.84
CA ALA A 160 -5.00 -0.85 17.78
C ALA A 160 -6.31 -1.05 17.00
N GLY A 161 -6.72 -2.31 16.78
CA GLY A 161 -8.00 -2.68 16.19
C GLY A 161 -8.02 -2.73 14.66
N GLU A 162 -6.84 -2.77 14.03
CA GLU A 162 -6.67 -3.08 12.61
C GLU A 162 -7.13 -4.50 12.27
N ILE A 163 -7.65 -4.72 11.05
CA ILE A 163 -8.25 -6.00 10.66
C ILE A 163 -7.74 -6.44 9.29
N GLY A 164 -7.47 -7.74 9.18
CA GLY A 164 -7.30 -8.49 7.93
C GLY A 164 -6.01 -8.19 7.17
N LEU A 165 -6.02 -8.52 5.88
CA LEU A 165 -4.85 -8.53 5.00
C LEU A 165 -4.09 -7.20 4.98
N MET A 166 -4.82 -6.09 4.92
CA MET A 166 -4.28 -4.74 4.82
C MET A 166 -4.30 -3.98 6.15
N GLN A 167 -4.68 -4.64 7.25
CA GLN A 167 -4.75 -4.05 8.59
C GLN A 167 -5.52 -2.70 8.60
N ILE A 168 -6.65 -2.66 7.90
CA ILE A 168 -7.51 -1.46 7.87
C ILE A 168 -8.31 -1.34 9.17
N LYS A 169 -8.41 -0.12 9.73
CA LYS A 169 -9.29 0.15 10.87
C LYS A 169 -10.76 0.23 10.43
N PRO A 170 -11.73 -0.22 11.23
CA PRO A 170 -13.15 -0.13 10.89
C PRO A 170 -13.63 1.30 10.56
N ALA A 171 -13.15 2.31 11.29
CA ALA A 171 -13.46 3.71 11.00
C ALA A 171 -12.93 4.13 9.61
N THR A 172 -11.73 3.68 9.25
CA THR A 172 -11.13 3.94 7.94
C THR A 172 -11.88 3.26 6.82
N ALA A 173 -12.27 1.99 6.99
CA ALA A 173 -13.11 1.30 6.01
C ALA A 173 -14.44 2.04 5.78
N ARG A 174 -15.08 2.53 6.87
CA ARG A 174 -16.31 3.34 6.77
C ARG A 174 -16.10 4.64 6.01
N MET A 175 -15.01 5.37 6.26
CA MET A 175 -14.65 6.55 5.46
C MET A 175 -14.50 6.22 3.98
N MET A 176 -14.07 5.00 3.65
CA MET A 176 -13.94 4.51 2.28
C MET A 176 -15.27 4.00 1.66
N GLY A 177 -16.37 4.04 2.42
CA GLY A 177 -17.71 3.65 1.99
C GLY A 177 -18.18 2.27 2.46
N TYR A 178 -17.44 1.61 3.35
CA TYR A 178 -17.86 0.31 3.88
C TYR A 178 -19.03 0.45 4.86
N GLY A 179 -20.19 -0.13 4.52
CA GLY A 179 -21.39 -0.16 5.37
C GLY A 179 -21.60 -1.44 6.18
N GLY A 180 -20.69 -2.41 6.10
CA GLY A 180 -20.88 -3.72 6.73
C GLY A 180 -20.43 -3.81 8.19
N SER A 181 -20.52 -5.02 8.75
CA SER A 181 -20.09 -5.32 10.12
C SER A 181 -18.56 -5.34 10.25
N VAL A 182 -18.05 -5.18 11.48
CA VAL A 182 -16.61 -5.31 11.75
C VAL A 182 -16.07 -6.70 11.35
N LYS A 183 -16.88 -7.75 11.57
CA LYS A 183 -16.51 -9.12 11.18
C LYS A 183 -16.32 -9.28 9.67
N GLY A 184 -17.08 -8.54 8.86
CA GLY A 184 -16.93 -8.57 7.41
C GLY A 184 -15.57 -8.06 6.92
N LEU A 185 -14.81 -7.32 7.73
CA LEU A 185 -13.45 -6.91 7.36
C LEU A 185 -12.42 -8.05 7.41
N PHE A 186 -12.76 -9.22 7.98
CA PHE A 186 -11.92 -10.42 7.87
C PHE A 186 -12.09 -11.15 6.52
N ASP A 187 -13.13 -10.82 5.73
CA ASP A 187 -13.23 -11.32 4.35
C ASP A 187 -12.12 -10.69 3.49
N PRO A 188 -11.22 -11.49 2.88
CA PRO A 188 -10.13 -11.00 2.05
C PRO A 188 -10.56 -10.01 0.96
N GLU A 189 -11.66 -10.32 0.26
CA GLU A 189 -12.16 -9.52 -0.85
C GLU A 189 -12.61 -8.14 -0.37
N THR A 190 -13.43 -8.11 0.69
CA THR A 190 -13.85 -6.87 1.35
C THR A 190 -12.66 -6.08 1.89
N ASN A 191 -11.72 -6.75 2.57
CA ASN A 191 -10.57 -6.11 3.18
C ASN A 191 -9.67 -5.42 2.15
N VAL A 192 -9.31 -6.15 1.08
CA VAL A 192 -8.47 -5.63 0.00
C VAL A 192 -9.17 -4.51 -0.74
N ARG A 193 -10.48 -4.60 -1.02
CA ARG A 193 -11.23 -3.51 -1.66
C ARG A 193 -11.08 -2.17 -0.93
N TYR A 194 -11.35 -2.14 0.38
CA TYR A 194 -11.32 -0.89 1.14
C TYR A 194 -9.90 -0.48 1.56
N GLY A 195 -9.05 -1.45 1.89
CA GLY A 195 -7.63 -1.21 2.17
C GLY A 195 -6.90 -0.62 0.97
N MET A 196 -7.16 -1.15 -0.22
CA MET A 196 -6.53 -0.67 -1.46
C MET A 196 -7.03 0.71 -1.85
N LYS A 197 -8.32 1.01 -1.65
CA LYS A 197 -8.85 2.36 -1.85
C LYS A 197 -8.16 3.38 -0.93
N TYR A 198 -7.91 3.02 0.32
CA TYR A 198 -7.15 3.86 1.26
C TYR A 198 -5.68 4.00 0.84
N LEU A 199 -5.04 2.92 0.39
CA LEU A 199 -3.67 2.95 -0.13
C LEU A 199 -3.53 3.82 -1.38
N ALA A 200 -4.50 3.78 -2.29
CA ALA A 200 -4.53 4.61 -3.48
C ALA A 200 -4.55 6.11 -3.15
N MET A 201 -5.43 6.53 -2.24
CA MET A 201 -5.45 7.92 -1.77
C MET A 201 -4.12 8.33 -1.12
N ALA A 202 -3.50 7.44 -0.33
CA ALA A 202 -2.16 7.68 0.20
C ALA A 202 -1.10 7.80 -0.91
N HIS A 203 -1.21 7.02 -1.98
CA HIS A 203 -0.30 7.00 -3.11
C HIS A 203 -0.36 8.30 -3.91
N ASP A 204 -1.57 8.78 -4.20
CA ASP A 204 -1.82 10.05 -4.88
C ASP A 204 -1.26 11.23 -4.07
N LEU A 205 -1.57 11.28 -2.77
CA LEU A 205 -1.05 12.30 -1.86
C LEU A 205 0.47 12.19 -1.64
N GLY A 206 1.03 11.00 -1.83
CA GLY A 206 2.47 10.72 -1.87
C GLY A 206 3.11 11.06 -3.21
N ARG A 207 2.32 11.47 -4.22
CA ARG A 207 2.75 11.77 -5.59
C ARG A 207 3.51 10.61 -6.23
N GLY A 208 3.10 9.39 -5.92
CA GLY A 208 3.77 8.18 -6.41
C GLY A 208 5.01 7.76 -5.62
N ASP A 209 5.57 8.60 -4.74
CA ASP A 209 6.73 8.22 -3.93
C ASP A 209 6.34 7.15 -2.91
N THR A 210 7.18 6.11 -2.81
CA THR A 210 6.92 4.98 -1.91
C THR A 210 6.91 5.43 -0.45
N CYS A 211 7.90 6.18 0.02
CA CYS A 211 7.94 6.56 1.43
C CYS A 211 6.86 7.59 1.79
N GLY A 212 6.54 8.51 0.88
CA GLY A 212 5.42 9.43 0.99
C GLY A 212 4.08 8.70 1.10
N THR A 213 3.89 7.65 0.27
CA THR A 213 2.72 6.76 0.33
C THR A 213 2.64 6.07 1.70
N ILE A 214 3.73 5.42 2.13
CA ILE A 214 3.75 4.66 3.39
C ILE A 214 3.52 5.56 4.61
N LEU A 215 4.10 6.77 4.62
CA LEU A 215 3.81 7.75 5.67
C LEU A 215 2.30 8.02 5.80
N ARG A 216 1.63 8.26 4.68
CA ARG A 216 0.22 8.62 4.66
C ARG A 216 -0.73 7.46 4.87
N TYR A 217 -0.30 6.25 4.54
CA TYR A 217 -1.03 5.03 4.84
C TYR A 217 -0.97 4.72 6.34
N ASN A 218 0.23 4.78 6.93
CA ASN A 218 0.47 4.41 8.32
C ASN A 218 0.05 5.49 9.33
N ALA A 219 0.43 6.76 9.09
CA ALA A 219 0.17 7.87 10.00
C ALA A 219 -1.10 8.67 9.63
N GLY A 220 -1.80 8.26 8.59
CA GLY A 220 -2.99 8.91 8.06
C GLY A 220 -2.71 9.94 6.98
N HIS A 221 -3.70 10.17 6.13
CA HIS A 221 -3.55 10.97 4.90
C HIS A 221 -3.15 12.42 5.13
N ALA A 222 -3.41 13.00 6.31
CA ALA A 222 -3.01 14.36 6.64
C ALA A 222 -1.52 14.48 7.03
N ALA A 223 -0.80 13.37 7.23
CA ALA A 223 0.60 13.39 7.65
C ALA A 223 1.48 14.15 6.63
N ARG A 224 2.36 15.03 7.12
CA ARG A 224 3.23 15.86 6.27
C ARG A 224 4.73 15.67 6.53
N ARG A 225 5.09 15.04 7.66
CA ARG A 225 6.48 14.82 8.05
C ARG A 225 6.68 13.35 8.40
N MET A 226 7.78 12.80 7.91
CA MET A 226 8.17 11.44 8.23
C MET A 226 8.44 11.30 9.73
N ASN A 227 7.91 10.25 10.33
CA ASN A 227 8.17 9.87 11.72
C ASN A 227 8.95 8.53 11.76
N PRO A 228 9.59 8.17 12.89
CA PRO A 228 10.41 6.95 12.96
C PRO A 228 9.66 5.66 12.64
N VAL A 229 8.39 5.55 13.03
CA VAL A 229 7.55 4.36 12.78
C VAL A 229 7.32 4.20 11.28
N SER A 230 6.87 5.27 10.62
CA SER A 230 6.63 5.26 9.18
C SER A 230 7.93 5.12 8.37
N ALA A 231 9.07 5.61 8.88
CA ALA A 231 10.38 5.41 8.25
C ALA A 231 10.80 3.94 8.29
N ALA A 232 10.68 3.30 9.46
CA ALA A 232 10.94 1.86 9.61
C ALA A 232 10.00 1.02 8.74
N TYR A 233 8.73 1.42 8.64
CA TYR A 233 7.79 0.81 7.71
C TYR A 233 8.27 0.98 6.26
N CYS A 234 8.58 2.21 5.81
CA CYS A 234 9.06 2.41 4.43
C CYS A 234 10.28 1.52 4.12
N ALA A 235 11.22 1.38 5.06
CA ALA A 235 12.36 0.49 4.90
C ALA A 235 11.96 -0.98 4.68
N LYS A 236 10.95 -1.49 5.40
CA LYS A 236 10.41 -2.85 5.20
C LYS A 236 9.81 -3.01 3.79
N VAL A 237 9.01 -2.05 3.36
CA VAL A 237 8.37 -2.07 2.03
C VAL A 237 9.40 -2.05 0.92
N LYS A 238 10.43 -1.19 1.02
CA LYS A 238 11.52 -1.13 0.04
C LYS A 238 12.27 -2.46 -0.09
N ARG A 239 12.48 -3.21 1.00
CA ARG A 239 13.09 -4.54 0.92
C ARG A 239 12.24 -5.51 0.12
N HIS A 240 10.92 -5.52 0.32
CA HIS A 240 10.03 -6.37 -0.47
C HIS A 240 9.96 -5.97 -1.95
N LEU A 241 10.08 -4.67 -2.25
CA LEU A 241 10.15 -4.19 -3.64
C LEU A 241 11.48 -4.56 -4.33
N ALA A 242 12.57 -4.66 -3.58
CA ALA A 242 13.89 -5.02 -4.11
C ALA A 242 14.09 -6.53 -4.34
N GLY A 243 13.08 -7.37 -4.09
CA GLY A 243 13.16 -8.82 -4.29
C GLY A 243 13.30 -9.65 -3.02
N GLY A 244 13.36 -9.03 -1.84
CA GLY A 244 13.40 -9.72 -0.54
C GLY A 244 14.76 -10.22 -0.13
#